data_AF-A0A2Z5ZLX0-F1
#
_entry.id   AF-A0A2Z5ZLX0-F1
#
_cell.length_a   1.000
_cell.length_b   1.000
_cell.length_c   1.000
_cell.angle_alpha   90.00
_cell.angle_beta   90.00
_cell.angle_gamma   90.00
#
_symmetry.space_group_name_H-M   'P 1'
#
loop_
_entity.id
_entity.type
_entity.pdbx_description
1 polymer ?
#
loop_
_entity_poly.entity_id
_entity_poly.type
_entity_poly.pdbx_seq_one_letter_code
_entity_poly.pdbx_strand_id
1 'polypeptide(L)'
;MSYLQMGLYKLDATSPTPQVMVAAYTGGAHCCEVASLFGRMPDGTWHETSLGQNDGDGLPPVVDAAQNGAAQLQLLDQSFLYTFSSYAGSYAPLILYRYQAGALANVTRDVAYRPYLAARLKEAQQNWVKYGRSEPNGFLAYYVATKANMGQFAEGWRYMLAHKDNQPDTMFGISPCDLKSGNTRNCSKAEQKPLPFPKGLALFLAKNGYITAQQAQDALSGRTQPVPPVAQEGAGHYKPDFSCEPPPENNGVAQMLCQNSDAAKQELRFDQVYYALRYLVGQDGWKDLKQQVILDENAANQRCGLPIPGAVDQTVPDGAAACYSAEMDRLTEAYRARLQGAPAAEQEAARDIDQHIALQQKLIELGYLPAGTVADGVYGEGTRAAITTWQRVAQRPEITGFLSQADAQALIPAVSAAVTAPPARLPGESATPAAQSPAPVPDNAVPPTQNTPRSIWSLWLVCMLSVVGLAVYVFPAVLAYVRNAPKKGLVVALNLLLGWTLIGWGAALVLALAPVGKRQGE
;
A
#
# COMPACT_ATOMS: atom_id res chain seq x y z
N MET A 1 -17.49 27.46 -15.73
CA MET A 1 -17.10 28.01 -17.05
C MET A 1 -17.25 26.87 -18.04
N SER A 2 -17.94 27.05 -19.16
CA SER A 2 -18.06 26.01 -20.18
C SER A 2 -16.80 25.96 -21.04
N TYR A 3 -16.29 24.77 -21.33
CA TYR A 3 -15.11 24.58 -22.16
C TYR A 3 -15.29 23.39 -23.11
N LEU A 4 -14.50 23.41 -24.17
CA LEU A 4 -14.29 22.30 -25.09
C LEU A 4 -12.77 22.14 -25.24
N GLN A 5 -12.27 20.93 -24.99
CA GLN A 5 -10.87 20.59 -25.17
C GLN A 5 -10.73 19.55 -26.28
N MET A 6 -9.63 19.65 -27.03
CA MET A 6 -9.25 18.64 -28.00
C MET A 6 -7.76 18.34 -27.91
N GLY A 7 -7.41 17.07 -28.09
CA GLY A 7 -6.03 16.59 -28.05
C GLY A 7 -5.78 15.53 -29.11
N LEU A 8 -4.55 15.47 -29.60
CA LEU A 8 -4.09 14.48 -30.56
C LEU A 8 -3.21 13.46 -29.84
N TYR A 9 -3.55 12.18 -29.95
CA TYR A 9 -2.83 11.10 -29.28
C TYR A 9 -2.55 9.95 -30.23
N LYS A 10 -1.35 9.37 -30.15
CA LYS A 10 -0.99 8.16 -30.88
C LYS A 10 -1.34 6.95 -30.00
N LEU A 11 -2.58 6.47 -30.09
CA LEU A 11 -3.10 5.34 -29.30
C LEU A 11 -3.09 4.03 -30.09
N ASP A 12 -3.36 4.10 -31.39
CA ASP A 12 -3.26 2.95 -32.30
C ASP A 12 -1.95 3.05 -33.09
N ALA A 13 -0.98 2.18 -32.75
CA ALA A 13 0.30 2.12 -33.44
C ALA A 13 0.16 1.81 -34.95
N THR A 14 -0.87 1.05 -35.33
CA THR A 14 -1.11 0.61 -36.71
C THR A 14 -1.77 1.68 -37.58
N SER A 15 -2.42 2.68 -36.97
CA SER A 15 -3.07 3.77 -37.71
C SER A 15 -2.03 4.78 -38.24
N PRO A 16 -2.08 5.21 -39.51
CA PRO A 16 -1.13 6.20 -40.03
C PRO A 16 -1.31 7.60 -39.44
N THR A 17 -2.42 7.87 -38.75
CA THR A 17 -2.75 9.18 -38.17
C THR A 17 -2.99 9.06 -36.66
N PRO A 18 -2.68 10.10 -35.87
CA PRO A 18 -3.12 10.18 -34.48
C PRO A 18 -4.65 10.15 -34.35
N GLN A 19 -5.12 9.70 -33.20
CA GLN A 19 -6.52 9.81 -32.79
C GLN A 19 -6.78 11.20 -32.21
N VAL A 20 -7.97 11.74 -32.46
CA VAL A 20 -8.44 13.00 -31.91
C VAL A 20 -9.34 12.70 -30.72
N MET A 21 -8.99 13.17 -29.53
CA MET A 21 -9.86 13.12 -28.38
C MET A 21 -10.50 14.48 -28.18
N VAL A 22 -11.81 14.49 -27.94
CA VAL A 22 -12.57 15.71 -27.65
C VAL A 22 -13.29 15.51 -26.33
N ALA A 23 -13.19 16.48 -25.43
CA ALA A 23 -13.93 16.52 -24.18
C ALA A 23 -14.68 17.85 -24.06
N ALA A 24 -15.87 17.82 -23.48
CA ALA A 24 -16.72 18.99 -23.33
C ALA A 24 -17.44 18.99 -21.98
N TYR A 25 -17.45 20.16 -21.36
CA TYR A 25 -18.18 20.39 -20.13
C TYR A 25 -19.67 20.58 -20.39
N THR A 26 -20.49 19.67 -19.87
CA THR A 26 -21.95 19.61 -20.02
C THR A 26 -22.72 20.26 -18.87
N GLY A 27 -22.08 20.59 -17.74
CA GLY A 27 -22.67 21.31 -16.60
C GLY A 27 -23.01 20.46 -15.35
N GLY A 28 -22.69 20.94 -14.15
CA GLY A 28 -22.92 20.28 -12.84
C GLY A 28 -21.72 20.40 -11.87
N ALA A 29 -21.76 19.78 -10.69
CA ALA A 29 -20.69 19.92 -9.69
C ALA A 29 -19.62 18.81 -9.77
N HIS A 30 -20.03 17.59 -10.18
CA HIS A 30 -19.22 16.37 -10.06
C HIS A 30 -19.69 15.27 -11.06
N CYS A 31 -19.97 15.60 -12.33
CA CYS A 31 -20.40 14.65 -13.40
C CYS A 31 -20.73 15.47 -14.65
N CYS A 32 -19.73 15.93 -15.40
CA CYS A 32 -19.98 16.94 -16.43
C CYS A 32 -19.07 16.85 -17.65
N GLU A 33 -18.15 15.91 -17.73
CA GLU A 33 -17.33 15.77 -18.93
C GLU A 33 -17.89 14.66 -19.80
N VAL A 34 -18.29 15.02 -21.02
CA VAL A 34 -18.51 14.06 -22.09
C VAL A 34 -17.27 14.02 -22.96
N ALA A 35 -16.76 12.83 -23.24
CA ALA A 35 -15.61 12.67 -24.11
C ALA A 35 -15.86 11.65 -25.22
N SER A 36 -15.26 11.91 -26.39
CA SER A 36 -15.26 11.00 -27.53
C SER A 36 -13.87 10.95 -28.16
N LEU A 37 -13.51 9.77 -28.65
CA LEU A 37 -12.28 9.52 -29.37
C LEU A 37 -12.60 9.25 -30.85
N PHE A 38 -11.93 9.95 -31.75
CA PHE A 38 -12.07 9.80 -33.18
C PHE A 38 -10.80 9.20 -33.75
N GLY A 39 -10.91 8.07 -34.45
CA GLY A 39 -9.78 7.42 -35.10
C GLY A 39 -10.08 7.04 -36.54
N ARG A 40 -9.04 7.06 -37.37
CA ARG A 40 -9.13 6.65 -38.77
C ARG A 40 -9.05 5.12 -38.86
N MET A 41 -10.09 4.53 -39.44
CA MET A 41 -10.25 3.10 -39.70
C MET A 41 -9.37 2.65 -40.88
N PRO A 42 -9.09 1.33 -41.04
CA PRO A 42 -8.31 0.80 -42.16
C PRO A 42 -8.87 1.14 -43.55
N ASP A 43 -10.19 1.29 -43.68
CA ASP A 43 -10.86 1.70 -44.93
C ASP A 43 -10.74 3.21 -45.23
N GLY A 44 -10.09 3.96 -44.33
CA GLY A 44 -9.84 5.38 -44.45
C GLY A 44 -10.94 6.28 -43.89
N THR A 45 -12.06 5.73 -43.42
CA THR A 45 -13.14 6.48 -42.75
C THR A 45 -12.76 6.86 -41.31
N TRP A 46 -13.44 7.85 -40.74
CA TRP A 46 -13.28 8.22 -39.32
C TRP A 46 -14.41 7.61 -38.51
N HIS A 47 -14.06 6.97 -37.40
CA HIS A 47 -15.01 6.36 -36.47
C HIS A 47 -14.96 7.05 -35.11
N GLU A 48 -16.13 7.36 -34.56
CA GLU A 48 -16.29 7.84 -33.19
C GLU A 48 -16.40 6.67 -32.23
N THR A 49 -15.58 6.69 -31.19
CA THR A 49 -15.70 5.83 -30.02
C THR A 49 -16.07 6.71 -28.83
N SER A 50 -17.34 6.68 -28.42
CA SER A 50 -17.82 7.43 -27.25
C SER A 50 -17.19 6.88 -25.96
N LEU A 51 -16.69 7.78 -25.11
CA LEU A 51 -16.16 7.45 -23.78
C LEU A 51 -17.21 7.67 -22.68
N GLY A 52 -18.42 8.10 -23.06
CA GLY A 52 -19.51 8.40 -22.15
C GLY A 52 -19.31 9.69 -21.35
N GLN A 53 -20.16 9.84 -20.33
CA GLN A 53 -20.04 10.90 -19.34
C GLN A 53 -19.28 10.36 -18.13
N ASN A 54 -18.25 11.08 -17.70
CA ASN A 54 -17.43 10.69 -16.56
C ASN A 54 -17.15 11.89 -15.66
N ASP A 55 -16.74 11.59 -14.43
CA ASP A 55 -16.22 12.58 -13.50
C ASP A 55 -14.77 12.84 -13.80
N GLY A 56 -14.42 14.11 -13.67
CA GLY A 56 -13.11 14.62 -13.99
C GLY A 56 -13.26 15.99 -14.64
N ASP A 57 -12.11 16.56 -14.95
CA ASP A 57 -12.00 17.81 -15.68
C ASP A 57 -11.15 17.57 -16.92
N GLY A 58 -11.69 17.94 -18.08
CA GLY A 58 -10.98 17.94 -19.34
C GLY A 58 -10.87 16.60 -20.03
N LEU A 59 -9.83 16.50 -20.86
CA LEU A 59 -9.53 15.28 -21.62
C LEU A 59 -9.14 14.13 -20.66
N PRO A 60 -9.75 12.94 -20.82
CA PRO A 60 -9.27 11.73 -20.19
C PRO A 60 -7.75 11.54 -20.30
N PRO A 61 -7.05 11.19 -19.20
CA PRO A 61 -5.61 11.01 -19.25
C PRO A 61 -5.18 9.91 -20.22
N VAL A 62 -4.09 10.17 -20.93
CA VAL A 62 -3.38 9.19 -21.74
C VAL A 62 -2.03 8.92 -21.08
N VAL A 63 -1.77 7.66 -20.74
CA VAL A 63 -0.62 7.24 -19.95
C VAL A 63 0.13 6.10 -20.62
N ASP A 64 1.45 6.09 -20.55
CA ASP A 64 2.26 4.91 -20.87
C ASP A 64 2.51 4.13 -19.57
N ALA A 65 1.51 3.34 -19.16
CA ALA A 65 1.51 2.71 -17.84
C ALA A 65 2.63 1.65 -17.70
N ALA A 66 3.04 1.03 -18.81
CA ALA A 66 4.11 0.03 -18.83
C ALA A 66 5.49 0.61 -19.20
N GLN A 67 5.58 1.92 -19.46
CA GLN A 67 6.81 2.62 -19.88
C GLN A 67 7.48 1.97 -21.11
N ASN A 68 6.68 1.53 -22.07
CA ASN A 68 7.14 0.79 -23.26
C ASN A 68 6.80 1.50 -24.58
N GLY A 69 6.36 2.75 -24.51
CA GLY A 69 5.95 3.56 -25.66
C GLY A 69 4.54 3.28 -26.17
N ALA A 70 3.82 2.30 -25.61
CA ALA A 70 2.42 2.05 -25.94
C ALA A 70 1.53 2.77 -24.92
N ALA A 71 0.79 3.78 -25.37
CA ALA A 71 -0.09 4.55 -24.50
C ALA A 71 -1.47 3.89 -24.32
N GLN A 72 -2.05 4.05 -23.13
CA GLN A 72 -3.39 3.63 -22.76
C GLN A 72 -4.24 4.84 -22.41
N LEU A 73 -5.52 4.76 -22.75
CA LEU A 73 -6.52 5.67 -22.23
C LEU A 73 -6.87 5.25 -20.80
N GLN A 74 -6.82 6.18 -19.85
CA GLN A 74 -7.13 5.93 -18.45
C GLN A 74 -8.46 6.58 -18.08
N LEU A 75 -9.42 5.76 -17.66
CA LEU A 75 -10.69 6.20 -17.07
C LEU A 75 -10.80 5.76 -15.61
N LEU A 76 -11.84 6.20 -14.93
CA LEU A 76 -12.19 5.78 -13.58
C LEU A 76 -13.46 4.92 -13.62
N ASP A 77 -13.53 3.92 -12.76
CA ASP A 77 -14.77 3.17 -12.54
C ASP A 77 -15.72 3.98 -11.66
N GLN A 78 -16.55 4.76 -12.34
CA GLN A 78 -17.55 5.64 -11.76
C GLN A 78 -18.54 4.91 -10.85
N SER A 79 -18.71 3.59 -10.98
CA SER A 79 -19.66 2.83 -10.16
C SER A 79 -19.29 2.80 -8.67
N PHE A 80 -18.07 3.16 -8.30
CA PHE A 80 -17.64 3.27 -6.90
C PHE A 80 -18.07 4.59 -6.24
N LEU A 81 -18.32 5.62 -7.03
CA LEU A 81 -18.68 6.95 -6.54
C LEU A 81 -20.06 6.91 -5.90
N TYR A 82 -20.18 7.44 -4.68
CA TYR A 82 -21.40 7.38 -3.84
C TYR A 82 -21.86 5.99 -3.42
N THR A 83 -21.17 4.91 -3.80
CA THR A 83 -21.65 3.56 -3.54
C THR A 83 -21.33 3.10 -2.12
N PHE A 84 -20.12 3.37 -1.60
CA PHE A 84 -19.67 2.90 -0.28
C PHE A 84 -19.27 4.02 0.69
N SER A 85 -19.46 5.26 0.27
CA SER A 85 -19.13 6.48 1.00
C SER A 85 -19.75 7.68 0.30
N SER A 86 -19.66 8.85 0.92
CA SER A 86 -19.87 10.13 0.24
C SER A 86 -18.94 10.27 -0.97
N TYR A 87 -19.21 11.24 -1.83
CA TYR A 87 -18.31 11.57 -2.95
C TYR A 87 -16.88 11.83 -2.49
N ALA A 88 -16.72 12.65 -1.45
CA ALA A 88 -15.42 13.03 -0.93
C ALA A 88 -14.67 11.86 -0.29
N GLY A 89 -15.40 10.87 0.23
CA GLY A 89 -14.84 9.62 0.73
C GLY A 89 -14.64 8.54 -0.36
N SER A 90 -15.15 8.76 -1.56
CA SER A 90 -15.11 7.77 -2.64
C SER A 90 -13.74 7.73 -3.31
N TYR A 91 -13.27 6.52 -3.57
CA TYR A 91 -12.10 6.27 -4.41
C TYR A 91 -12.57 5.36 -5.56
N ALA A 92 -12.20 5.69 -6.79
CA ALA A 92 -12.60 4.94 -7.97
C ALA A 92 -11.38 4.22 -8.58
N PRO A 93 -11.44 2.88 -8.80
CA PRO A 93 -10.38 2.15 -9.48
C PRO A 93 -10.16 2.66 -10.90
N LEU A 94 -8.92 2.62 -11.35
CA LEU A 94 -8.56 3.00 -12.72
C LEU A 94 -8.96 1.89 -13.69
N ILE A 95 -9.39 2.27 -14.89
CA ILE A 95 -9.59 1.40 -16.04
C ILE A 95 -8.64 1.84 -17.14
N LEU A 96 -7.73 0.95 -17.54
CA LEU A 96 -6.83 1.15 -18.66
C LEU A 96 -7.43 0.52 -19.91
N TYR A 97 -7.61 1.33 -20.95
CA TYR A 97 -8.07 0.90 -22.25
C TYR A 97 -6.96 0.97 -23.29
N ARG A 98 -6.80 -0.12 -24.03
CA ARG A 98 -6.07 -0.13 -25.30
C ARG A 98 -7.06 0.19 -26.41
N TYR A 99 -6.75 1.22 -27.19
CA TYR A 99 -7.53 1.58 -28.37
C TYR A 99 -6.93 0.96 -29.63
N GLN A 100 -7.77 0.36 -30.47
CA GLN A 100 -7.37 -0.14 -31.78
C GLN A 100 -8.56 -0.13 -32.73
N ALA A 101 -8.42 0.53 -33.88
CA ALA A 101 -9.44 0.59 -34.94
C ALA A 101 -10.89 0.77 -34.43
N GLY A 102 -11.15 1.82 -33.65
CA GLY A 102 -12.49 2.15 -33.14
C GLY A 102 -12.95 1.36 -31.92
N ALA A 103 -12.19 0.35 -31.48
CA ALA A 103 -12.52 -0.47 -30.32
C ALA A 103 -11.65 -0.13 -29.10
N LEU A 104 -12.24 -0.23 -27.91
CA LEU A 104 -11.55 -0.13 -26.62
C LEU A 104 -11.54 -1.48 -25.94
N ALA A 105 -10.36 -2.03 -25.70
CA ALA A 105 -10.17 -3.23 -24.90
C ALA A 105 -9.74 -2.84 -23.49
N ASN A 106 -10.48 -3.28 -22.46
CA ASN A 106 -10.06 -3.12 -21.08
C ASN A 106 -8.88 -4.06 -20.82
N VAL A 107 -7.70 -3.49 -20.62
CA VAL A 107 -6.44 -4.19 -20.42
C VAL A 107 -5.92 -4.05 -18.99
N THR A 108 -6.71 -3.49 -18.07
CA THR A 108 -6.32 -3.18 -16.69
C THR A 108 -5.68 -4.36 -15.95
N ARG A 109 -6.09 -5.59 -16.26
CA ARG A 109 -5.61 -6.81 -15.59
C ARG A 109 -4.34 -7.42 -16.17
N ASP A 110 -3.85 -6.89 -17.28
CA ASP A 110 -2.64 -7.41 -17.89
C ASP A 110 -1.47 -7.25 -16.90
N VAL A 111 -0.64 -8.29 -16.80
CA VAL A 111 0.47 -8.35 -15.84
C VAL A 111 1.40 -7.14 -15.96
N ALA A 112 1.57 -6.62 -17.17
CA ALA A 112 2.40 -5.46 -17.48
C ALA A 112 2.00 -4.18 -16.71
N TYR A 113 0.73 -4.04 -16.31
CA TYR A 113 0.26 -2.83 -15.61
C TYR A 113 0.17 -2.98 -14.10
N ARG A 114 0.48 -4.15 -13.53
CA ARG A 114 0.48 -4.36 -12.08
C ARG A 114 1.37 -3.35 -11.32
N PRO A 115 2.59 -3.02 -11.77
CA PRO A 115 3.41 -2.02 -11.09
C PRO A 115 2.76 -0.64 -11.07
N TYR A 116 2.11 -0.25 -12.18
CA TYR A 116 1.39 1.02 -12.27
C TYR A 116 0.20 1.06 -11.30
N LEU A 117 -0.61 0.00 -11.26
CA LEU A 117 -1.73 -0.10 -10.32
C LEU A 117 -1.25 -0.11 -8.86
N ALA A 118 -0.15 -0.79 -8.54
CA ALA A 118 0.44 -0.81 -7.21
C ALA A 118 0.93 0.58 -6.77
N ALA A 119 1.60 1.31 -7.66
CA ALA A 119 2.03 2.68 -7.39
C ALA A 119 0.84 3.62 -7.12
N ARG A 120 -0.23 3.51 -7.92
CA ARG A 120 -1.46 4.31 -7.73
C ARG A 120 -2.20 3.95 -6.45
N LEU A 121 -2.27 2.67 -6.11
CA LEU A 121 -2.85 2.20 -4.86
C LEU A 121 -2.09 2.76 -3.64
N LYS A 122 -0.75 2.75 -3.71
CA LYS A 122 0.13 3.31 -2.67
C LYS A 122 -0.10 4.82 -2.49
N GLU A 123 -0.15 5.57 -3.59
CA GLU A 123 -0.44 7.01 -3.58
C GLU A 123 -1.81 7.29 -2.95
N ALA A 124 -2.86 6.57 -3.38
CA ALA A 124 -4.20 6.69 -2.81
C ALA A 124 -4.23 6.37 -1.31
N GLN A 125 -3.51 5.33 -0.88
CA GLN A 125 -3.43 4.95 0.54
C GLN A 125 -2.72 6.03 1.37
N GLN A 126 -1.62 6.58 0.87
CA GLN A 126 -0.90 7.67 1.54
C GLN A 126 -1.79 8.90 1.70
N ASN A 127 -2.55 9.26 0.67
CA ASN A 127 -3.51 10.35 0.71
C ASN A 127 -4.63 10.06 1.73
N TRP A 128 -5.24 8.88 1.70
CA TRP A 128 -6.29 8.50 2.65
C TRP A 128 -5.81 8.55 4.10
N VAL A 129 -4.59 8.08 4.39
CA VAL A 129 -3.97 8.17 5.71
C VAL A 129 -3.72 9.62 6.11
N LYS A 130 -3.18 10.44 5.20
CA LYS A 130 -2.93 11.88 5.43
C LYS A 130 -4.21 12.63 5.79
N TYR A 131 -5.35 12.26 5.19
CA TYR A 131 -6.66 12.85 5.48
C TYR A 131 -7.40 12.15 6.63
N GLY A 132 -6.67 11.46 7.53
CA GLY A 132 -7.22 10.94 8.78
C GLY A 132 -8.07 9.68 8.62
N ARG A 133 -7.97 8.98 7.48
CA ARG A 133 -8.73 7.74 7.20
C ARG A 133 -10.25 7.92 7.23
N SER A 134 -10.74 9.09 6.81
CA SER A 134 -12.19 9.36 6.72
C SER A 134 -12.90 8.35 5.82
N GLU A 135 -14.13 7.98 6.19
CA GLU A 135 -15.03 7.09 5.43
C GLU A 135 -14.34 5.81 4.91
N PRO A 136 -13.85 4.95 5.82
CA PRO A 136 -12.96 3.83 5.49
C PRO A 136 -13.53 2.89 4.43
N ASN A 137 -14.85 2.68 4.40
CA ASN A 137 -15.48 1.77 3.45
C ASN A 137 -15.34 2.23 1.99
N GLY A 138 -15.29 3.54 1.73
CA GLY A 138 -15.05 4.10 0.39
C GLY A 138 -13.65 3.75 -0.13
N PHE A 139 -12.63 4.03 0.69
CA PHE A 139 -11.24 3.66 0.36
C PHE A 139 -11.04 2.14 0.28
N LEU A 140 -11.61 1.37 1.21
CA LEU A 140 -11.43 -0.07 1.24
C LEU A 140 -12.12 -0.78 0.07
N ALA A 141 -13.24 -0.27 -0.43
CA ALA A 141 -13.86 -0.77 -1.65
C ALA A 141 -12.90 -0.63 -2.84
N TYR A 142 -12.32 0.57 -3.02
CA TYR A 142 -11.28 0.84 -4.01
C TYR A 142 -10.05 -0.06 -3.84
N TYR A 143 -9.59 -0.23 -2.60
CA TYR A 143 -8.40 -1.03 -2.29
C TYR A 143 -8.58 -2.49 -2.74
N VAL A 144 -9.71 -3.10 -2.38
CA VAL A 144 -10.03 -4.48 -2.76
C VAL A 144 -10.16 -4.62 -4.27
N ALA A 145 -10.83 -3.67 -4.94
CA ALA A 145 -11.02 -3.69 -6.38
C ALA A 145 -9.70 -3.58 -7.15
N THR A 146 -8.82 -2.66 -6.72
CA THR A 146 -7.49 -2.47 -7.31
C THR A 146 -6.61 -3.70 -7.07
N LYS A 147 -6.62 -4.27 -5.86
CA LYS A 147 -5.97 -5.55 -5.56
C LYS A 147 -6.53 -6.69 -6.42
N ALA A 148 -7.83 -6.76 -6.66
CA ALA A 148 -8.44 -7.76 -7.54
C ALA A 148 -7.95 -7.63 -8.98
N ASN A 149 -7.83 -6.41 -9.51
CA ASN A 149 -7.25 -6.16 -10.84
C ASN A 149 -5.80 -6.64 -10.95
N MET A 150 -5.04 -6.64 -9.85
CA MET A 150 -3.68 -7.19 -9.80
C MET A 150 -3.63 -8.71 -9.54
N GLY A 151 -4.77 -9.38 -9.40
CA GLY A 151 -4.84 -10.80 -9.04
C GLY A 151 -4.67 -11.09 -7.54
N GLN A 152 -4.71 -10.06 -6.70
CA GLN A 152 -4.44 -10.11 -5.25
C GLN A 152 -5.74 -9.96 -4.42
N PHE A 153 -6.88 -10.43 -4.92
CA PHE A 153 -8.19 -10.24 -4.27
C PHE A 153 -8.21 -10.73 -2.81
N ALA A 154 -7.67 -11.92 -2.53
CA ALA A 154 -7.68 -12.49 -1.18
C ALA A 154 -6.92 -11.62 -0.17
N GLU A 155 -5.75 -11.10 -0.57
CA GLU A 155 -4.96 -10.17 0.23
C GLU A 155 -5.72 -8.86 0.49
N GLY A 156 -6.31 -8.30 -0.57
CA GLY A 156 -7.16 -7.12 -0.50
C GLY A 156 -8.34 -7.31 0.45
N TRP A 157 -9.02 -8.44 0.33
CA TRP A 157 -10.19 -8.81 1.15
C TRP A 157 -9.85 -8.89 2.63
N ARG A 158 -8.74 -9.58 2.96
CA ARG A 158 -8.26 -9.70 4.34
C ARG A 158 -7.94 -8.34 4.95
N TYR A 159 -7.25 -7.47 4.21
CA TYR A 159 -6.96 -6.11 4.66
C TYR A 159 -8.24 -5.32 4.93
N MET A 160 -9.24 -5.41 4.03
CA MET A 160 -10.54 -4.76 4.21
C MET A 160 -11.25 -5.27 5.46
N LEU A 161 -11.31 -6.59 5.70
CA LEU A 161 -11.97 -7.13 6.89
C LEU A 161 -11.36 -6.61 8.21
N ALA A 162 -10.04 -6.40 8.24
CA ALA A 162 -9.33 -5.88 9.41
C ALA A 162 -9.54 -4.38 9.66
N HIS A 163 -9.87 -3.60 8.62
CA HIS A 163 -9.89 -2.13 8.68
C HIS A 163 -11.25 -1.49 8.40
N LYS A 164 -12.26 -2.27 8.01
CA LYS A 164 -13.60 -1.77 7.67
C LYS A 164 -14.27 -1.10 8.86
N ASP A 165 -15.20 -0.20 8.54
CA ASP A 165 -16.15 0.25 9.55
C ASP A 165 -17.06 -0.93 9.96
N ASN A 166 -17.28 -1.05 11.26
CA ASN A 166 -18.21 -2.01 11.83
C ASN A 166 -19.58 -1.39 12.11
N GLN A 167 -19.70 -0.06 12.02
CA GLN A 167 -20.97 0.63 12.18
C GLN A 167 -21.85 0.37 10.95
N PRO A 168 -23.15 0.12 11.14
CA PRO A 168 -24.09 0.03 10.04
C PRO A 168 -24.26 1.42 9.43
N ASP A 169 -23.77 1.59 8.20
CA ASP A 169 -24.08 2.76 7.39
C ASP A 169 -25.47 2.60 6.77
N THR A 170 -26.34 3.58 6.99
CA THR A 170 -27.70 3.58 6.44
C THR A 170 -27.84 4.44 5.19
N MET A 171 -26.81 5.21 4.84
CA MET A 171 -26.80 6.11 3.67
C MET A 171 -26.04 5.53 2.50
N PHE A 172 -24.98 4.77 2.75
CA PHE A 172 -24.12 4.18 1.72
C PHE A 172 -24.10 2.65 1.78
N GLY A 173 -23.81 2.04 0.64
CA GLY A 173 -23.76 0.59 0.43
C GLY A 173 -24.83 0.10 -0.54
N ILE A 174 -24.58 -1.06 -1.14
CA ILE A 174 -25.56 -1.69 -2.02
C ILE A 174 -26.59 -2.52 -1.25
N SER A 175 -27.83 -2.44 -1.71
CA SER A 175 -28.99 -3.17 -1.20
C SER A 175 -29.32 -4.39 -2.08
N PRO A 176 -30.13 -5.35 -1.59
CA PRO A 176 -30.69 -6.40 -2.44
C PRO A 176 -31.41 -5.86 -3.70
N CYS A 177 -32.00 -4.67 -3.60
CA CYS A 177 -32.68 -4.03 -4.72
C CYS A 177 -31.70 -3.69 -5.87
N ASP A 178 -30.52 -3.19 -5.54
CA ASP A 178 -29.48 -2.78 -6.51
C ASP A 178 -28.88 -3.97 -7.28
N LEU A 179 -29.10 -5.18 -6.77
CA LEU A 179 -28.64 -6.44 -7.35
C LEU A 179 -29.68 -7.09 -8.28
N LYS A 180 -30.93 -6.62 -8.28
CA LYS A 180 -31.97 -7.15 -9.17
C LYS A 180 -31.72 -6.74 -10.62
N SER A 181 -31.99 -7.67 -11.53
CA SER A 181 -32.03 -7.38 -12.97
C SER A 181 -33.37 -6.74 -13.32
N GLY A 182 -33.38 -5.57 -13.97
CA GLY A 182 -34.59 -4.88 -14.42
C GLY A 182 -35.03 -3.69 -13.55
N ASN A 183 -36.34 -3.43 -13.49
CA ASN A 183 -36.88 -2.23 -12.85
C ASN A 183 -36.79 -2.30 -11.31
N THR A 184 -35.84 -1.56 -10.74
CA THR A 184 -35.60 -1.42 -9.30
C THR A 184 -36.71 -0.66 -8.55
N ARG A 185 -37.72 -0.10 -9.23
CA ARG A 185 -38.83 0.64 -8.58
C ARG A 185 -39.77 -0.23 -7.76
N ASN A 186 -39.78 -1.55 -7.95
CA ASN A 186 -40.67 -2.49 -7.24
C ASN A 186 -39.95 -3.26 -6.10
N CYS A 187 -39.11 -2.57 -5.33
CA CYS A 187 -38.47 -3.15 -4.15
C CYS A 187 -39.22 -2.79 -2.87
N SER A 188 -39.40 -3.78 -2.00
CA SER A 188 -39.90 -3.54 -0.64
C SER A 188 -38.92 -2.71 0.17
N LYS A 189 -39.38 -2.07 1.26
CA LYS A 189 -38.51 -1.32 2.18
C LYS A 189 -37.37 -2.18 2.75
N ALA A 190 -37.59 -3.47 2.94
CA ALA A 190 -36.56 -4.40 3.40
C ALA A 190 -35.47 -4.62 2.35
N GLU A 191 -35.84 -4.67 1.06
CA GLU A 191 -34.91 -4.84 -0.06
C GLU A 191 -34.14 -3.56 -0.40
N GLN A 192 -34.61 -2.40 0.06
CA GLN A 192 -33.92 -1.11 -0.10
C GLN A 192 -32.85 -0.88 0.98
N LYS A 193 -32.82 -1.69 2.04
CA LYS A 193 -31.82 -1.54 3.11
C LYS A 193 -30.43 -1.99 2.63
N PRO A 194 -29.37 -1.20 2.85
CA PRO A 194 -28.01 -1.61 2.53
C PRO A 194 -27.61 -2.93 3.20
N LEU A 195 -26.90 -3.75 2.45
CA LEU A 195 -26.27 -4.97 2.96
C LEU A 195 -25.09 -4.60 3.87
N PRO A 196 -24.70 -5.47 4.83
CA PRO A 196 -23.44 -5.32 5.55
C PRO A 196 -22.27 -5.14 4.58
N PHE A 197 -21.37 -4.20 4.87
CA PHE A 197 -20.35 -3.74 3.91
C PHE A 197 -19.59 -4.88 3.19
N PRO A 198 -19.03 -5.90 3.86
CA PRO A 198 -18.39 -7.02 3.15
C PRO A 198 -19.34 -7.76 2.20
N LYS A 199 -20.58 -8.00 2.61
CA LYS A 199 -21.58 -8.66 1.75
C LYS A 199 -21.92 -7.81 0.54
N GLY A 200 -22.12 -6.51 0.76
CA GLY A 200 -22.31 -5.56 -0.33
C GLY A 200 -21.11 -5.56 -1.27
N LEU A 201 -19.91 -5.30 -0.77
CA LEU A 201 -18.71 -5.20 -1.59
C LEU A 201 -18.46 -6.46 -2.44
N ALA A 202 -18.58 -7.66 -1.89
CA ALA A 202 -18.36 -8.90 -2.65
C ALA A 202 -19.33 -9.02 -3.85
N LEU A 203 -20.61 -8.73 -3.63
CA LEU A 203 -21.64 -8.81 -4.68
C LEU A 203 -21.47 -7.70 -5.72
N PHE A 204 -21.09 -6.51 -5.28
CA PHE A 204 -20.77 -5.38 -6.15
C PHE A 204 -19.57 -5.69 -7.06
N LEU A 205 -18.48 -6.21 -6.49
CA LEU A 205 -17.28 -6.56 -7.25
C LEU A 205 -17.55 -7.69 -8.25
N ALA A 206 -18.35 -8.69 -7.88
CA ALA A 206 -18.76 -9.76 -8.81
C ALA A 206 -19.63 -9.21 -9.96
N LYS A 207 -20.61 -8.35 -9.65
CA LYS A 207 -21.49 -7.72 -10.65
C LYS A 207 -20.70 -6.87 -11.64
N ASN A 208 -19.70 -6.12 -11.18
CA ASN A 208 -18.85 -5.27 -12.01
C ASN A 208 -17.62 -6.00 -12.58
N GLY A 209 -17.56 -7.34 -12.44
CA GLY A 209 -16.55 -8.17 -13.07
C GLY A 209 -15.16 -8.15 -12.43
N TYR A 210 -14.96 -7.50 -11.27
CA TYR A 210 -13.71 -7.46 -10.50
C TYR A 210 -13.26 -8.85 -10.03
N ILE A 211 -14.23 -9.68 -9.66
CA ILE A 211 -14.04 -11.05 -9.20
C ILE A 211 -15.09 -11.96 -9.81
N THR A 212 -14.86 -13.27 -9.75
CA THR A 212 -15.86 -14.26 -10.13
C THR A 212 -16.95 -14.40 -9.06
N ALA A 213 -18.12 -14.91 -9.45
CA ALA A 213 -19.18 -15.26 -8.50
C ALA A 213 -18.69 -16.27 -7.44
N GLN A 214 -17.81 -17.20 -7.82
CA GLN A 214 -17.20 -18.15 -6.88
C GLN A 214 -16.32 -17.46 -5.85
N GLN A 215 -15.42 -16.56 -6.28
CA GLN A 215 -14.59 -15.77 -5.37
C GLN A 215 -15.41 -14.94 -4.38
N ALA A 216 -16.54 -14.39 -4.82
CA ALA A 216 -17.46 -13.68 -3.93
C ALA A 216 -18.10 -14.63 -2.89
N GLN A 217 -18.57 -15.80 -3.30
CA GLN A 217 -19.14 -16.80 -2.38
C GLN A 217 -18.12 -17.31 -1.36
N ASP A 218 -16.92 -17.62 -1.83
CA ASP A 218 -15.78 -18.06 -1.02
C ASP A 218 -15.44 -17.00 0.04
N ALA A 219 -15.34 -15.73 -0.39
CA ALA A 219 -15.06 -14.60 0.49
C ALA A 219 -16.12 -14.38 1.57
N LEU A 220 -17.39 -14.61 1.26
CA LEU A 220 -18.51 -14.45 2.21
C LEU A 220 -18.69 -15.65 3.14
N SER A 221 -18.25 -16.83 2.73
CA SER A 221 -18.35 -18.05 3.53
C SER A 221 -17.23 -18.17 4.58
N GLY A 222 -16.34 -17.17 4.66
CA GLY A 222 -15.09 -17.29 5.42
C GLY A 222 -14.10 -18.30 4.80
N ARG A 223 -14.46 -18.89 3.66
CA ARG A 223 -13.63 -19.77 2.83
C ARG A 223 -12.98 -18.95 1.72
N THR A 224 -12.45 -17.76 2.03
CA THR A 224 -11.52 -17.15 1.07
C THR A 224 -10.46 -18.22 0.85
N GLN A 225 -10.41 -18.76 -0.36
CA GLN A 225 -9.48 -19.83 -0.70
C GLN A 225 -8.12 -19.46 -0.13
N PRO A 226 -7.38 -20.40 0.49
CA PRO A 226 -5.94 -20.21 0.60
C PRO A 226 -5.46 -19.78 -0.78
N VAL A 227 -4.61 -18.76 -0.82
CA VAL A 227 -3.90 -18.34 -2.04
C VAL A 227 -3.67 -19.61 -2.87
N PRO A 228 -4.23 -19.74 -4.10
CA PRO A 228 -3.86 -20.89 -4.94
C PRO A 228 -2.35 -20.90 -4.89
N PRO A 229 -1.71 -22.02 -4.48
CA PRO A 229 -0.33 -22.01 -4.02
C PRO A 229 0.41 -21.12 -4.99
N VAL A 230 0.99 -20.02 -4.48
CA VAL A 230 1.94 -19.22 -5.26
C VAL A 230 2.73 -20.28 -5.97
N ALA A 231 2.55 -20.38 -7.30
CA ALA A 231 3.22 -21.40 -8.09
C ALA A 231 4.66 -21.23 -7.65
N GLN A 232 5.19 -22.21 -6.90
CA GLN A 232 6.27 -22.01 -5.97
C GLN A 232 7.23 -20.99 -6.58
N GLU A 233 7.19 -19.73 -6.12
CA GLU A 233 8.27 -18.82 -6.43
C GLU A 233 9.44 -19.54 -5.79
N GLY A 234 10.27 -20.12 -6.67
CA GLY A 234 11.04 -21.31 -6.35
C GLY A 234 11.83 -21.12 -5.07
N ALA A 235 12.16 -22.24 -4.41
CA ALA A 235 13.23 -22.25 -3.42
C ALA A 235 14.39 -21.38 -3.94
N GLY A 236 14.56 -20.16 -3.39
CA GLY A 236 15.47 -19.16 -3.96
C GLY A 236 15.08 -17.67 -3.86
N HIS A 237 13.82 -17.28 -3.60
CA HIS A 237 13.45 -15.87 -3.44
C HIS A 237 13.00 -15.49 -2.02
N TYR A 238 13.84 -14.77 -1.28
CA TYR A 238 13.64 -14.33 0.10
C TYR A 238 13.35 -12.83 0.18
N LYS A 239 12.66 -12.43 1.25
CA LYS A 239 12.35 -11.03 1.61
C LYS A 239 12.73 -10.78 3.06
N PRO A 240 13.15 -9.57 3.44
CA PRO A 240 13.46 -9.24 4.83
C PRO A 240 12.21 -9.26 5.72
N ASP A 241 12.40 -9.23 7.05
CA ASP A 241 11.32 -9.24 8.05
C ASP A 241 10.51 -7.93 8.14
N PHE A 242 10.91 -6.91 7.37
CA PHE A 242 10.23 -5.63 7.25
C PHE A 242 9.57 -5.46 5.88
N SER A 243 8.61 -4.54 5.79
CA SER A 243 7.93 -4.23 4.54
C SER A 243 8.90 -3.62 3.53
N CYS A 244 8.93 -4.15 2.31
CA CYS A 244 9.60 -3.52 1.16
C CYS A 244 8.73 -2.50 0.44
N GLU A 245 7.48 -2.29 0.89
CA GLU A 245 6.50 -1.44 0.23
C GLU A 245 5.73 -0.58 1.26
N PRO A 246 6.23 0.61 1.62
CA PRO A 246 7.58 1.13 1.34
C PRO A 246 8.65 0.50 2.26
N PRO A 247 9.92 0.44 1.81
CA PRO A 247 11.02 0.07 2.69
C PRO A 247 11.22 1.14 3.78
N PRO A 248 11.88 0.80 4.91
CA PRO A 248 12.29 1.77 5.92
C PRO A 248 13.00 2.99 5.31
N GLU A 249 12.51 4.18 5.67
CA GLU A 249 13.07 5.45 5.19
C GLU A 249 14.49 5.66 5.72
N ASN A 250 15.34 6.35 4.94
CA ASN A 250 16.74 6.64 5.28
C ASN A 250 17.54 5.38 5.67
N ASN A 251 17.28 4.25 5.00
CA ASN A 251 17.97 3.00 5.25
C ASN A 251 18.34 2.32 3.91
N GLY A 252 19.56 2.57 3.44
CA GLY A 252 20.10 2.01 2.20
C GLY A 252 20.27 0.49 2.27
N VAL A 253 20.65 -0.04 3.44
CA VAL A 253 20.74 -1.50 3.67
C VAL A 253 19.36 -2.14 3.53
N ALA A 254 18.31 -1.53 4.06
CA ALA A 254 16.96 -2.04 3.91
C ALA A 254 16.48 -2.04 2.44
N GLN A 255 16.84 -1.01 1.67
CA GLN A 255 16.57 -0.98 0.23
C GLN A 255 17.33 -2.07 -0.52
N MET A 256 18.60 -2.32 -0.16
CA MET A 256 19.40 -3.41 -0.71
C MET A 256 18.77 -4.77 -0.42
N LEU A 257 18.36 -5.04 0.82
CA LEU A 257 17.70 -6.29 1.22
C LEU A 257 16.40 -6.53 0.45
N CYS A 258 15.65 -5.47 0.15
CA CYS A 258 14.44 -5.58 -0.68
C CYS A 258 14.72 -5.93 -2.15
N GLN A 259 15.92 -5.68 -2.65
CA GLN A 259 16.30 -5.90 -4.04
C GLN A 259 17.21 -7.14 -4.22
N ASN A 260 17.81 -7.63 -3.13
CA ASN A 260 18.76 -8.73 -3.13
C ASN A 260 18.29 -9.89 -2.25
N SER A 261 17.75 -10.92 -2.90
CA SER A 261 17.23 -12.13 -2.26
C SER A 261 18.27 -12.88 -1.42
N ASP A 262 19.52 -12.98 -1.89
CA ASP A 262 20.56 -13.70 -1.16
C ASP A 262 20.95 -12.98 0.13
N ALA A 263 21.06 -11.65 0.08
CA ALA A 263 21.29 -10.84 1.28
C ALA A 263 20.10 -10.92 2.24
N ALA A 264 18.86 -10.87 1.74
CA ALA A 264 17.65 -11.06 2.55
C ALA A 264 17.59 -12.45 3.21
N LYS A 265 18.06 -13.50 2.51
CA LYS A 265 18.16 -14.85 3.09
C LYS A 265 19.10 -14.88 4.28
N GLN A 266 20.26 -14.24 4.17
CA GLN A 266 21.25 -14.22 5.24
C GLN A 266 20.78 -13.38 6.43
N GLU A 267 20.04 -12.30 6.17
CA GLU A 267 19.35 -11.53 7.22
C GLU A 267 18.35 -12.40 7.98
N LEU A 268 17.46 -13.12 7.27
CA LEU A 268 16.47 -13.99 7.91
C LEU A 268 17.11 -15.11 8.75
N ARG A 269 18.26 -15.63 8.33
CA ARG A 269 19.02 -16.63 9.13
C ARG A 269 19.58 -16.02 10.41
N PHE A 270 20.02 -14.76 10.36
CA PHE A 270 20.40 -14.03 11.55
C PHE A 270 19.19 -13.78 12.46
N ASP A 271 18.08 -13.32 11.89
CA ASP A 271 16.81 -13.08 12.62
C ASP A 271 16.33 -14.33 13.34
N GLN A 272 16.39 -15.50 12.70
CA GLN A 272 16.05 -16.78 13.32
C GLN A 272 16.83 -17.01 14.63
N VAL A 273 18.13 -16.70 14.66
CA VAL A 273 18.96 -16.78 15.87
C VAL A 273 18.63 -15.67 16.86
N TYR A 274 18.49 -14.43 16.39
CA TYR A 274 18.18 -13.27 17.22
C TYR A 274 16.84 -13.43 17.95
N TYR A 275 15.79 -13.88 17.27
CA TYR A 275 14.48 -14.10 17.89
C TYR A 275 14.47 -15.29 18.85
N ALA A 276 15.33 -16.29 18.65
CA ALA A 276 15.54 -17.35 19.65
C ALA A 276 16.19 -16.81 20.92
N LEU A 277 17.28 -16.03 20.78
CA LEU A 277 17.94 -15.37 21.90
C LEU A 277 17.01 -14.39 22.62
N ARG A 278 16.25 -13.58 21.87
CA ARG A 278 15.28 -12.63 22.40
C ARG A 278 14.26 -13.31 23.30
N TYR A 279 13.82 -14.52 22.93
CA TYR A 279 12.92 -15.30 23.77
C TYR A 279 13.60 -15.80 25.05
N LEU A 280 14.85 -16.29 24.97
CA LEU A 280 15.60 -16.77 26.13
C LEU A 280 15.95 -15.67 27.14
N VAL A 281 16.38 -14.49 26.68
CA VAL A 281 16.76 -13.38 27.57
C VAL A 281 15.55 -12.69 28.22
N GLY A 282 14.34 -12.96 27.71
CA GLY A 282 13.11 -12.38 28.21
C GLY A 282 13.03 -10.85 28.08
N GLN A 283 12.03 -10.25 28.73
CA GLN A 283 11.82 -8.80 28.67
C GLN A 283 12.97 -8.01 29.28
N ASP A 284 13.57 -8.52 30.36
CA ASP A 284 14.64 -7.84 31.09
C ASP A 284 15.94 -7.75 30.28
N GLY A 285 16.27 -8.79 29.50
CA GLY A 285 17.48 -8.81 28.68
C GLY A 285 17.30 -8.36 27.22
N TRP A 286 16.07 -8.20 26.74
CA TRP A 286 15.81 -7.83 25.34
C TRP A 286 16.44 -6.48 24.98
N LYS A 287 16.33 -5.47 25.85
CA LYS A 287 16.85 -4.13 25.55
C LYS A 287 18.35 -4.14 25.25
N ASP A 288 19.12 -4.83 26.09
CA ASP A 288 20.57 -4.93 25.94
C ASP A 288 20.94 -5.78 24.72
N LEU A 289 20.22 -6.89 24.48
CA LEU A 289 20.39 -7.72 23.29
C LEU A 289 20.16 -6.91 22.00
N LYS A 290 19.07 -6.14 21.93
CA LYS A 290 18.73 -5.31 20.77
C LYS A 290 19.81 -4.25 20.53
N GLN A 291 20.28 -3.58 21.59
CA GLN A 291 21.32 -2.56 21.46
C GLN A 291 22.62 -3.16 20.94
N GLN A 292 23.00 -4.35 21.43
CA GLN A 292 24.20 -5.06 20.97
C GLN A 292 24.09 -5.43 19.48
N VAL A 293 22.96 -6.01 19.04
CA VAL A 293 22.72 -6.35 17.63
C VAL A 293 22.87 -5.13 16.72
N ILE A 294 22.24 -4.01 17.08
CA ILE A 294 22.35 -2.76 16.29
C ILE A 294 23.81 -2.33 16.15
N LEU A 295 24.61 -2.43 17.21
CA LEU A 295 26.03 -2.07 17.16
C LEU A 295 26.83 -3.02 16.27
N ASP A 296 26.57 -4.33 16.37
CA ASP A 296 27.29 -5.36 15.62
C ASP A 296 26.95 -5.34 14.12
N GLU A 297 25.68 -5.14 13.76
CA GLU A 297 25.22 -4.93 12.38
C GLU A 297 25.75 -3.62 11.80
N ASN A 298 25.75 -2.52 12.56
CA ASN A 298 26.35 -1.27 12.10
C ASN A 298 27.86 -1.43 11.85
N ALA A 299 28.56 -2.17 12.70
CA ALA A 299 29.97 -2.46 12.48
C ALA A 299 30.19 -3.36 11.25
N ALA A 300 29.29 -4.31 10.98
CA ALA A 300 29.30 -5.11 9.75
C ALA A 300 29.08 -4.23 8.51
N ASN A 301 28.07 -3.35 8.54
CA ASN A 301 27.80 -2.40 7.48
C ASN A 301 29.04 -1.54 7.17
N GLN A 302 29.68 -0.97 8.20
CA GLN A 302 30.90 -0.19 8.04
C GLN A 302 32.06 -0.98 7.42
N ARG A 303 32.27 -2.24 7.80
CA ARG A 303 33.31 -3.11 7.21
C ARG A 303 33.06 -3.36 5.71
N CYS A 304 31.80 -3.36 5.29
CA CYS A 304 31.38 -3.52 3.90
C CYS A 304 31.23 -2.20 3.13
N GLY A 305 31.54 -1.06 3.74
CA GLY A 305 31.31 0.25 3.13
C GLY A 305 29.83 0.62 2.95
N LEU A 306 28.94 -0.07 3.64
CA LEU A 306 27.50 0.19 3.65
C LEU A 306 27.16 1.36 4.58
N PRO A 307 26.11 2.13 4.26
CA PRO A 307 25.67 3.22 5.11
C PRO A 307 25.08 2.68 6.42
N ILE A 308 25.32 3.42 7.52
CA ILE A 308 24.59 3.19 8.76
C ILE A 308 23.15 3.69 8.57
N PRO A 309 22.12 2.90 8.90
CA PRO A 309 20.74 3.35 8.85
C PRO A 309 20.55 4.69 9.59
N GLY A 310 19.94 5.67 8.91
CA GLY A 310 19.71 7.03 9.43
C GLY A 310 20.82 8.05 9.17
N ALA A 311 21.97 7.64 8.61
CA ALA A 311 22.98 8.57 8.11
C ALA A 311 22.47 9.39 6.90
N VAL A 312 23.09 10.53 6.63
CA VAL A 312 22.71 11.42 5.51
C VAL A 312 22.94 10.74 4.15
N ASP A 313 24.06 10.05 4.01
CA ASP A 313 24.35 9.24 2.84
C ASP A 313 23.83 7.82 3.07
N GLN A 314 22.96 7.35 2.17
CA GLN A 314 22.36 6.02 2.17
C GLN A 314 22.68 5.26 0.87
N THR A 315 23.67 5.70 0.10
CA THR A 315 24.10 5.02 -1.11
C THR A 315 24.75 3.67 -0.78
N VAL A 316 24.33 2.62 -1.47
CA VAL A 316 24.90 1.26 -1.36
C VAL A 316 25.87 1.02 -2.51
N PRO A 317 27.15 0.71 -2.25
CA PRO A 317 28.11 0.40 -3.30
C PRO A 317 27.77 -0.88 -4.06
N ASP A 318 28.15 -0.95 -5.35
CA ASP A 318 28.01 -2.16 -6.15
C ASP A 318 28.79 -3.33 -5.52
N GLY A 319 28.16 -4.50 -5.46
CA GLY A 319 28.77 -5.70 -4.86
C GLY A 319 28.80 -5.73 -3.32
N ALA A 320 28.34 -4.69 -2.63
CA ALA A 320 28.33 -4.65 -1.17
C ALA A 320 27.44 -5.74 -0.52
N ALA A 321 26.41 -6.21 -1.24
CA ALA A 321 25.53 -7.29 -0.80
C ALA A 321 26.26 -8.62 -0.53
N ALA A 322 27.33 -8.92 -1.27
CA ALA A 322 28.13 -10.12 -1.04
C ALA A 322 28.94 -10.04 0.25
N CYS A 323 29.52 -8.86 0.53
CA CYS A 323 30.20 -8.60 1.81
C CYS A 323 29.20 -8.65 2.97
N TYR A 324 28.04 -8.00 2.83
CA TYR A 324 26.97 -8.02 3.81
C TYR A 324 26.59 -9.45 4.19
N SER A 325 26.34 -10.28 3.18
CA SER A 325 25.98 -11.69 3.35
C SER A 325 27.02 -12.45 4.18
N ALA A 326 28.31 -12.25 3.89
CA ALA A 326 29.40 -12.90 4.64
C ALA A 326 29.52 -12.40 6.09
N GLU A 327 29.27 -11.11 6.33
CA GLU A 327 29.24 -10.57 7.69
C GLU A 327 28.02 -11.03 8.48
N MET A 328 26.85 -11.15 7.85
CA MET A 328 25.66 -11.71 8.49
C MET A 328 25.85 -13.19 8.85
N ASP A 329 26.49 -13.98 7.99
CA ASP A 329 26.87 -15.36 8.32
C ASP A 329 27.79 -15.39 9.56
N ARG A 330 28.78 -14.50 9.63
CA ARG A 330 29.70 -14.40 10.78
C ARG A 330 28.97 -14.01 12.07
N LEU A 331 28.03 -13.06 12.01
CA LEU A 331 27.20 -12.66 13.15
C LEU A 331 26.26 -13.78 13.58
N THR A 332 25.64 -14.48 12.62
CA THR A 332 24.75 -15.63 12.87
C THR A 332 25.45 -16.70 13.69
N GLU A 333 26.68 -17.08 13.32
CA GLU A 333 27.45 -18.09 14.07
C GLU A 333 27.87 -17.59 15.46
N ALA A 334 28.29 -16.32 15.58
CA ALA A 334 28.64 -15.73 16.86
C ALA A 334 27.46 -15.69 17.84
N TYR A 335 26.26 -15.36 17.35
CA TYR A 335 25.05 -15.32 18.16
C TYR A 335 24.52 -16.72 18.46
N ARG A 336 24.63 -17.67 17.52
CA ARG A 336 24.23 -19.06 17.72
C ARG A 336 25.00 -19.71 18.85
N ALA A 337 26.29 -19.41 19.01
CA ALA A 337 27.09 -19.89 20.13
C ALA A 337 26.53 -19.46 21.51
N ARG A 338 25.73 -18.39 21.58
CA ARG A 338 25.10 -17.92 22.82
C ARG A 338 23.84 -18.69 23.20
N LEU A 339 23.34 -19.56 22.33
CA LEU A 339 22.22 -20.46 22.62
C LEU A 339 22.64 -21.71 23.40
N GLN A 340 23.96 -21.90 23.62
CA GLN A 340 24.51 -23.02 24.36
C GLN A 340 23.81 -23.24 25.71
N GLY A 341 23.34 -24.46 25.93
CA GLY A 341 22.61 -24.84 27.14
C GLY A 341 21.08 -24.77 27.00
N ALA A 342 20.56 -24.42 25.81
CA ALA A 342 19.14 -24.49 25.47
C ALA A 342 18.93 -25.38 24.22
N PRO A 343 18.94 -26.72 24.36
CA PRO A 343 19.02 -27.64 23.21
C PRO A 343 17.92 -27.46 22.15
N ALA A 344 16.68 -27.18 22.56
CA ALA A 344 15.58 -26.94 21.63
C ALA A 344 15.77 -25.62 20.84
N ALA A 345 16.30 -24.58 21.49
CA ALA A 345 16.60 -23.31 20.84
C ALA A 345 17.79 -23.43 19.87
N GLU A 346 18.84 -24.16 20.27
CA GLU A 346 19.99 -24.47 19.40
C GLU A 346 19.57 -25.21 18.13
N GLN A 347 18.72 -26.25 18.28
CA GLN A 347 18.17 -26.99 17.14
C GLN A 347 17.27 -26.12 16.26
N GLU A 348 16.43 -25.27 16.87
CA GLU A 348 15.56 -24.38 16.12
C GLU A 348 16.36 -23.37 15.31
N ALA A 349 17.36 -22.74 15.93
CA ALA A 349 18.25 -21.78 15.30
C ALA A 349 19.13 -22.40 14.21
N ALA A 350 19.45 -23.69 14.33
CA ALA A 350 20.25 -24.39 13.34
C ALA A 350 19.49 -24.92 12.12
N ARG A 351 18.17 -24.79 12.12
CA ARG A 351 17.34 -25.28 11.04
C ARG A 351 17.54 -24.48 9.76
N ASP A 352 17.47 -25.16 8.62
CA ASP A 352 17.36 -24.48 7.33
C ASP A 352 16.15 -23.54 7.30
N ILE A 353 16.35 -22.36 6.70
CA ILE A 353 15.36 -21.27 6.73
C ILE A 353 14.07 -21.66 5.99
N ASP A 354 14.14 -22.46 4.93
CA ASP A 354 12.96 -22.90 4.19
C ASP A 354 12.11 -23.85 5.05
N GLN A 355 12.78 -24.75 5.78
CA GLN A 355 12.11 -25.63 6.73
C GLN A 355 11.52 -24.83 7.91
N HIS A 356 12.21 -23.77 8.37
CA HIS A 356 11.72 -22.91 9.44
C HIS A 356 10.44 -22.15 9.03
N ILE A 357 10.44 -21.53 7.85
CA ILE A 357 9.26 -20.87 7.28
C ILE A 357 8.11 -21.88 7.10
N ALA A 358 8.40 -23.07 6.57
CA ALA A 358 7.39 -24.11 6.37
C ALA A 358 6.73 -24.56 7.68
N LEU A 359 7.47 -24.62 8.79
CA LEU A 359 6.92 -24.97 10.10
C LEU A 359 5.99 -23.87 10.65
N GLN A 360 6.33 -22.60 10.44
CA GLN A 360 5.44 -21.48 10.78
C GLN A 360 4.15 -21.55 9.97
N GLN A 361 4.28 -21.79 8.66
CA GLN A 361 3.14 -22.03 7.76
C GLN A 361 2.29 -23.20 8.25
N LYS A 362 2.92 -24.26 8.74
CA LYS A 362 2.20 -25.42 9.29
C LYS A 362 1.39 -25.07 10.54
N LEU A 363 1.94 -24.23 11.42
CA LEU A 363 1.21 -23.74 12.60
C LEU A 363 0.00 -22.87 12.21
N ILE A 364 0.10 -22.10 11.12
CA ILE A 364 -1.02 -21.35 10.54
C ILE A 364 -2.09 -22.30 10.01
N GLU A 365 -1.70 -23.30 9.21
CA GLU A 365 -2.63 -24.30 8.66
C GLU A 365 -3.39 -25.07 9.73
N LEU A 366 -2.71 -25.40 10.83
CA LEU A 366 -3.29 -26.10 11.97
C LEU A 366 -4.12 -25.19 12.89
N GLY A 367 -4.20 -23.89 12.60
CA GLY A 367 -4.99 -22.93 13.35
C GLY A 367 -4.39 -22.47 14.68
N TYR A 368 -3.11 -22.77 14.95
CA TYR A 368 -2.39 -22.25 16.11
C TYR A 368 -1.95 -20.79 15.92
N LEU A 369 -1.82 -20.35 14.67
CA LEU A 369 -1.65 -18.95 14.28
C LEU A 369 -2.84 -18.49 13.44
N PRO A 370 -3.19 -17.17 13.45
CA PRO A 370 -4.22 -16.64 12.58
C PRO A 370 -3.96 -16.98 11.11
N ALA A 371 -5.00 -17.38 10.36
CA ALA A 371 -4.91 -17.66 8.93
C ALA A 371 -4.36 -16.48 8.09
N GLY A 372 -4.38 -15.28 8.67
CA GLY A 372 -3.84 -14.07 8.10
C GLY A 372 -2.36 -13.80 8.37
N THR A 373 -1.67 -14.62 9.17
CA THR A 373 -0.24 -14.46 9.44
C THR A 373 0.58 -14.76 8.18
N VAL A 374 1.66 -14.01 7.95
CA VAL A 374 2.63 -14.32 6.89
C VAL A 374 3.67 -15.25 7.52
N ALA A 375 3.96 -16.37 6.86
CA ALA A 375 5.09 -17.21 7.24
C ALA A 375 6.36 -16.56 6.67
N ASP A 376 7.07 -15.83 7.52
CA ASP A 376 8.26 -15.04 7.22
C ASP A 376 9.54 -15.64 7.81
N GLY A 377 9.42 -16.69 8.63
CA GLY A 377 10.52 -17.30 9.35
C GLY A 377 10.85 -16.60 10.67
N VAL A 378 10.08 -15.59 11.07
CA VAL A 378 10.33 -14.81 12.30
C VAL A 378 9.42 -15.29 13.43
N TYR A 379 10.03 -15.96 14.41
CA TYR A 379 9.30 -16.56 15.53
C TYR A 379 9.19 -15.59 16.70
N GLY A 380 8.39 -14.53 16.50
CA GLY A 380 8.02 -13.57 17.54
C GLY A 380 7.07 -14.12 18.60
N GLU A 381 6.63 -13.27 19.53
CA GLU A 381 5.81 -13.66 20.70
C GLU A 381 4.56 -14.48 20.34
N GLY A 382 3.84 -14.08 19.28
CA GLY A 382 2.67 -14.81 18.80
C GLY A 382 3.00 -16.23 18.32
N THR A 383 4.08 -16.39 17.55
CA THR A 383 4.56 -17.71 17.10
C THR A 383 5.05 -18.55 18.28
N ARG A 384 5.74 -17.95 19.26
CA ARG A 384 6.17 -18.65 20.50
C ARG A 384 4.99 -19.16 21.32
N ALA A 385 3.95 -18.35 21.46
CA ALA A 385 2.71 -18.73 22.13
C ALA A 385 1.97 -19.86 21.38
N ALA A 386 1.95 -19.80 20.04
CA ALA A 386 1.40 -20.84 19.19
C ALA A 386 2.16 -22.16 19.34
N ILE A 387 3.50 -22.13 19.33
CA ILE A 387 4.36 -23.32 19.55
C ILE A 387 4.10 -23.92 20.93
N THR A 388 4.07 -23.09 21.98
CA THR A 388 3.78 -23.52 23.36
C THR A 388 2.42 -24.21 23.45
N THR A 389 1.41 -23.66 22.77
CA THR A 389 0.05 -24.22 22.74
C THR A 389 0.02 -25.54 21.99
N TRP A 390 0.65 -25.61 20.81
CA TRP A 390 0.78 -26.83 20.04
C TRP A 390 1.53 -27.92 20.82
N GLN A 391 2.65 -27.59 21.47
CA GLN A 391 3.41 -28.54 22.29
C GLN A 391 2.55 -29.14 23.41
N ARG A 392 1.74 -28.31 24.07
CA ARG A 392 0.80 -28.77 25.11
C ARG A 392 -0.28 -29.69 24.55
N VAL A 393 -0.91 -29.31 23.45
CA VAL A 393 -2.00 -30.07 22.81
C VAL A 393 -1.49 -31.40 22.24
N ALA A 394 -0.32 -31.38 21.61
CA ALA A 394 0.35 -32.56 21.06
C ALA A 394 1.07 -33.40 22.13
N GLN A 395 0.91 -33.06 23.42
CA GLN A 395 1.48 -33.77 24.57
C GLN A 395 2.98 -34.02 24.42
N ARG A 396 3.71 -33.01 23.97
CA ARG A 396 5.16 -33.06 23.82
C ARG A 396 5.81 -33.16 25.20
N PRO A 397 6.93 -33.89 25.33
CA PRO A 397 7.58 -34.12 26.62
C PRO A 397 8.10 -32.82 27.26
N GLU A 398 8.45 -31.83 26.44
CA GLU A 398 8.88 -30.51 26.89
C GLU A 398 8.04 -29.42 26.20
N ILE A 399 7.69 -28.38 26.95
CA ILE A 399 6.94 -27.21 26.47
C ILE A 399 7.87 -26.00 26.56
N THR A 400 8.80 -25.92 25.63
CA THR A 400 9.90 -24.95 25.65
C THR A 400 9.57 -23.66 24.92
N GLY A 401 8.52 -23.64 24.07
CA GLY A 401 8.26 -22.54 23.15
C GLY A 401 9.20 -22.52 21.93
N PHE A 402 10.09 -23.50 21.81
CA PHE A 402 10.94 -23.76 20.65
C PHE A 402 10.54 -25.05 19.97
N LEU A 403 10.53 -25.07 18.63
CA LEU A 403 10.39 -26.31 17.89
C LEU A 403 11.73 -27.05 17.89
N SER A 404 11.84 -28.14 18.64
CA SER A 404 12.96 -29.08 18.51
C SER A 404 12.95 -29.79 17.14
N GLN A 405 14.00 -30.56 16.83
CA GLN A 405 13.99 -31.41 15.63
C GLN A 405 12.87 -32.47 15.68
N ALA A 406 12.61 -33.03 16.86
CA ALA A 406 11.52 -33.97 17.07
C ALA A 406 10.14 -33.32 16.89
N ASP A 407 10.01 -32.04 17.25
CA ASP A 407 8.77 -31.28 17.04
C ASP A 407 8.55 -30.96 15.57
N ALA A 408 9.62 -30.54 14.88
CA ALA A 408 9.60 -30.29 13.44
C ALA A 408 9.15 -31.53 12.67
N GLN A 409 9.70 -32.70 12.99
CA GLN A 409 9.32 -33.98 12.38
C GLN A 409 7.87 -34.37 12.67
N ALA A 410 7.34 -34.01 13.84
CA ALA A 410 5.95 -34.28 14.20
C ALA A 410 4.97 -33.36 13.44
N LEU A 411 5.33 -32.09 13.22
CA LEU A 411 4.52 -31.13 12.47
C LEU A 411 4.53 -31.39 10.97
N ILE A 412 5.71 -31.69 10.43
CA ILE A 412 5.94 -31.98 9.01
C ILE A 412 6.75 -33.27 8.93
N PRO A 413 6.08 -34.43 8.88
CA PRO A 413 6.75 -35.69 8.66
C PRO A 413 7.40 -35.68 7.28
N ALA A 414 8.69 -35.98 7.20
CA ALA A 414 9.30 -36.31 5.92
C ALA A 414 8.49 -37.44 5.27
N VAL A 415 8.00 -37.23 4.05
CA VAL A 415 7.49 -38.31 3.20
C VAL A 415 8.64 -39.32 3.11
N SER A 416 8.40 -40.57 3.53
CA SER A 416 9.41 -41.64 3.54
C SER A 416 10.28 -41.57 2.30
N ALA A 417 11.57 -41.31 2.51
CA ALA A 417 12.61 -41.39 1.51
C ALA A 417 12.78 -42.85 1.05
N ALA A 418 11.86 -43.31 0.21
CA ALA A 418 12.08 -44.37 -0.73
C ALA A 418 12.03 -43.72 -2.11
N VAL A 419 13.17 -43.13 -2.51
CA VAL A 419 13.68 -43.00 -3.89
C VAL A 419 14.91 -42.06 -3.86
N THR A 420 16.05 -42.65 -4.20
CA THR A 420 17.35 -42.05 -4.56
C THR A 420 18.19 -41.37 -3.48
N ALA A 421 19.05 -42.18 -2.86
CA ALA A 421 20.36 -41.74 -2.40
C ALA A 421 21.20 -41.22 -3.60
N PRO A 422 21.96 -40.12 -3.45
CA PRO A 422 23.00 -39.74 -4.41
C PRO A 422 24.16 -40.75 -4.38
N PRO A 423 24.77 -41.13 -5.52
CA PRO A 423 25.97 -41.95 -5.50
C PRO A 423 27.14 -41.18 -4.88
N ALA A 424 27.95 -41.90 -4.12
CA ALA A 424 29.13 -41.43 -3.41
C ALA A 424 30.11 -40.67 -4.32
N ARG A 425 30.61 -39.52 -3.84
CA ARG A 425 31.79 -38.85 -4.40
C ARG A 425 33.04 -39.67 -4.12
N LEU A 426 33.85 -39.87 -5.14
CA LEU A 426 35.24 -40.35 -5.03
C LEU A 426 36.14 -39.22 -4.45
N PRO A 427 37.18 -39.57 -3.67
CA PRO A 427 38.08 -38.59 -3.07
C PRO A 427 39.22 -38.21 -4.01
N GLY A 428 39.50 -36.91 -4.09
CA GLY A 428 40.75 -36.37 -4.63
C GLY A 428 40.53 -35.33 -5.72
N GLU A 429 40.64 -34.05 -5.37
CA GLU A 429 41.61 -33.16 -6.03
C GLU A 429 41.81 -31.92 -5.16
N SER A 430 43.08 -31.61 -4.87
CA SER A 430 43.51 -30.51 -4.02
C SER A 430 43.80 -29.23 -4.82
N ALA A 431 43.51 -28.09 -4.18
CA ALA A 431 44.25 -26.81 -4.17
C ALA A 431 44.50 -25.99 -5.46
N THR A 432 43.91 -24.77 -5.50
CA THR A 432 44.48 -23.38 -5.62
C THR A 432 45.72 -23.16 -6.56
N PRO A 433 45.92 -22.00 -7.28
CA PRO A 433 45.76 -20.65 -6.72
C PRO A 433 45.38 -19.45 -7.63
N ALA A 434 45.29 -18.30 -6.93
CA ALA A 434 44.86 -16.94 -7.26
C ALA A 434 45.50 -16.23 -8.48
N ALA A 435 44.77 -15.24 -9.01
CA ALA A 435 45.29 -14.10 -9.80
C ALA A 435 44.35 -12.88 -9.62
N GLN A 436 44.78 -11.82 -8.92
CA GLN A 436 45.36 -10.55 -9.39
C GLN A 436 44.34 -9.43 -9.73
N SER A 437 44.39 -8.36 -8.93
CA SER A 437 43.83 -7.02 -9.23
C SER A 437 44.68 -6.24 -10.24
N PRO A 438 44.09 -5.30 -10.99
CA PRO A 438 44.82 -4.15 -11.54
C PRO A 438 44.54 -2.83 -10.79
N ALA A 439 45.54 -1.96 -10.85
CA ALA A 439 45.71 -0.67 -10.16
C ALA A 439 44.94 0.51 -10.81
N PRO A 440 44.96 1.73 -10.23
CA PRO A 440 44.02 2.83 -10.53
C PRO A 440 44.50 3.81 -11.62
N VAL A 441 43.56 4.53 -12.24
CA VAL A 441 43.78 5.63 -13.20
C VAL A 441 43.36 6.97 -12.55
N PRO A 442 44.10 8.08 -12.73
CA PRO A 442 43.90 9.31 -11.95
C PRO A 442 42.89 10.30 -12.56
N ASP A 443 42.51 11.23 -11.67
CA ASP A 443 41.57 12.36 -11.72
C ASP A 443 41.38 13.12 -13.04
N ASN A 444 40.14 13.55 -13.26
CA ASN A 444 39.85 14.82 -13.93
C ASN A 444 38.84 15.64 -13.13
N ALA A 445 39.24 16.86 -12.81
CA ALA A 445 38.51 17.87 -12.05
C ALA A 445 37.24 18.35 -12.78
N VAL A 446 36.19 18.63 -11.99
CA VAL A 446 34.95 19.31 -12.41
C VAL A 446 34.76 20.56 -11.53
N PRO A 447 34.39 21.74 -12.09
CA PRO A 447 34.40 23.03 -11.41
C PRO A 447 33.25 23.20 -10.38
N PRO A 448 33.33 24.18 -9.47
CA PRO A 448 32.35 24.32 -8.39
C PRO A 448 31.01 24.85 -8.93
N THR A 449 29.96 24.05 -8.76
CA THR A 449 28.57 24.46 -8.99
C THR A 449 28.09 25.41 -7.89
N GLN A 450 27.52 26.53 -8.32
CA GLN A 450 27.02 27.59 -7.47
C GLN A 450 25.84 27.13 -6.60
N ASN A 451 25.94 27.43 -5.31
CA ASN A 451 24.84 27.28 -4.33
C ASN A 451 23.71 28.26 -4.67
N THR A 452 22.51 27.75 -4.98
CA THR A 452 21.28 28.54 -4.85
C THR A 452 20.69 28.32 -3.45
N PRO A 453 20.51 29.37 -2.63
CA PRO A 453 19.87 29.23 -1.34
C PRO A 453 18.38 28.93 -1.51
N ARG A 454 17.91 27.88 -0.80
CA ARG A 454 16.49 27.57 -0.60
C ARG A 454 15.74 28.83 -0.19
N SER A 455 14.77 29.19 -1.02
CA SER A 455 13.93 30.38 -0.95
C SER A 455 13.31 30.60 0.43
N ILE A 456 13.76 31.66 1.11
CA ILE A 456 13.14 32.26 2.31
C ILE A 456 11.75 32.85 1.97
N TRP A 457 11.38 32.95 0.69
CA TRP A 457 10.13 33.57 0.23
C TRP A 457 8.88 32.73 0.50
N SER A 458 8.99 31.41 0.67
CA SER A 458 7.84 30.54 0.93
C SER A 458 7.27 30.73 2.34
N LEU A 459 8.12 30.96 3.35
CA LEU A 459 7.67 31.28 4.71
C LEU A 459 7.02 32.66 4.81
N TRP A 460 7.59 33.67 4.12
CA TRP A 460 7.00 35.02 4.08
C TRP A 460 5.63 35.04 3.41
N LEU A 461 5.44 34.31 2.31
CA LEU A 461 4.15 34.24 1.61
C LEU A 461 3.07 33.57 2.49
N VAL A 462 3.42 32.49 3.18
CA VAL A 462 2.48 31.77 4.08
C VAL A 462 2.11 32.62 5.29
N CYS A 463 3.07 33.33 5.89
CA CYS A 463 2.80 34.28 6.97
C CYS A 463 1.90 35.43 6.50
N MET A 464 2.16 36.00 5.32
CA MET A 464 1.36 37.09 4.76
C MET A 464 -0.09 36.65 4.47
N LEU A 465 -0.29 35.49 3.85
CA LEU A 465 -1.61 34.93 3.58
C LEU A 465 -2.39 34.63 4.87
N SER A 466 -1.69 34.18 5.91
CA SER A 466 -2.30 33.89 7.22
C SER A 466 -2.74 35.17 7.94
N VAL A 467 -1.94 36.24 7.86
CA VAL A 467 -2.30 37.57 8.41
C VAL A 467 -3.50 38.16 7.67
N VAL A 468 -3.52 38.07 6.33
CA VAL A 468 -4.65 38.55 5.53
C VAL A 468 -5.92 37.74 5.82
N GLY A 469 -5.81 36.41 5.90
CA GLY A 469 -6.93 35.54 6.25
C GLY A 469 -7.52 35.86 7.62
N LEU A 470 -6.66 36.08 8.63
CA LEU A 470 -7.11 36.47 9.97
C LEU A 470 -7.79 37.85 9.97
N ALA A 471 -7.25 38.83 9.23
CA ALA A 471 -7.85 40.15 9.11
C ALA A 471 -9.24 40.12 8.48
N VAL A 472 -9.42 39.33 7.42
CA VAL A 472 -10.73 39.11 6.78
C VAL A 472 -11.69 38.39 7.73
N TYR A 473 -11.19 37.39 8.46
CA TYR A 473 -11.99 36.63 9.40
C TYR A 473 -12.55 37.50 10.55
N VAL A 474 -11.73 38.39 11.13
CA VAL A 474 -12.16 39.25 12.23
C VAL A 474 -12.87 40.53 11.79
N PHE A 475 -12.93 40.80 10.48
CA PHE A 475 -13.49 42.03 9.93
C PHE A 475 -14.91 42.38 10.44
N PRO A 476 -15.90 41.45 10.48
CA PRO A 476 -17.23 41.77 11.02
C PRO A 476 -17.22 42.20 12.49
N ALA A 477 -16.39 41.56 13.31
CA ALA A 477 -16.24 41.87 14.73
C ALA A 477 -15.59 43.24 14.96
N VAL A 478 -14.52 43.54 14.20
CA VAL A 478 -13.85 44.86 14.23
C VAL A 478 -14.80 45.95 13.78
N LEU A 479 -15.53 45.73 12.67
CA LEU A 479 -16.49 46.68 12.13
C LEU A 479 -17.63 46.98 13.12
N ALA A 480 -18.13 45.97 13.84
CA ALA A 480 -19.14 46.16 14.88
C ALA A 480 -18.63 47.00 16.06
N TYR A 481 -17.35 46.88 16.42
CA TYR A 481 -16.72 47.72 17.45
C TYR A 481 -16.52 49.16 16.96
N VAL A 482 -15.98 49.35 15.76
CA VAL A 482 -15.72 50.67 15.17
C VAL A 482 -17.02 51.44 14.93
N ARG A 483 -18.07 50.77 14.47
CA ARG A 483 -19.40 51.39 14.25
C ARG A 483 -20.24 51.49 15.53
N ASN A 484 -19.76 50.94 16.65
CA ASN A 484 -20.52 50.78 17.89
C ASN A 484 -21.92 50.16 17.66
N ALA A 485 -21.95 49.09 16.86
CA ALA A 485 -23.19 48.45 16.42
C ALA A 485 -24.03 47.94 17.60
N PRO A 486 -25.38 47.99 17.49
CA PRO A 486 -26.26 47.41 18.49
C PRO A 486 -25.98 45.90 18.60
N LYS A 487 -25.88 45.38 19.83
CA LYS A 487 -25.53 43.99 20.12
C LYS A 487 -24.14 43.55 19.63
N LYS A 488 -23.14 44.43 19.64
CA LYS A 488 -21.73 44.10 19.28
C LYS A 488 -21.19 42.82 19.95
N GLY A 489 -21.59 42.51 21.19
CA GLY A 489 -21.21 41.25 21.85
C GLY A 489 -21.73 39.99 21.14
N LEU A 490 -22.94 40.05 20.59
CA LEU A 490 -23.52 38.96 19.79
C LEU A 490 -22.79 38.81 18.46
N VAL A 491 -22.41 39.91 17.82
CA VAL A 491 -21.63 39.88 16.56
C VAL A 491 -20.27 39.21 16.79
N VAL A 492 -19.59 39.51 17.89
CA VAL A 492 -18.32 38.85 18.24
C VAL A 492 -18.50 37.37 18.51
N ALA A 493 -19.52 36.98 19.30
CA ALA A 493 -19.79 35.58 19.59
C ALA A 493 -20.11 34.79 18.31
N LEU A 494 -20.91 35.36 17.41
CA LEU A 494 -21.27 34.74 16.14
C LEU A 494 -20.05 34.60 15.22
N ASN A 495 -19.22 35.65 15.13
CA ASN A 495 -18.02 35.64 14.31
C ASN A 495 -16.97 34.63 14.81
N LEU A 496 -16.82 34.47 16.13
CA LEU A 496 -15.88 33.51 16.70
C LEU A 496 -16.35 32.05 16.59
N LEU A 497 -17.63 31.79 16.86
CA LEU A 497 -18.16 30.41 16.93
C LEU A 497 -18.57 29.87 15.56
N LEU A 498 -19.05 30.74 14.66
CA LEU A 498 -19.64 30.35 13.38
C LEU A 498 -19.02 31.10 12.18
N GLY A 499 -18.07 32.01 12.38
CA GLY A 499 -17.43 32.77 11.29
C GLY A 499 -16.54 31.93 10.37
N TRP A 500 -16.26 30.67 10.74
CA TRP A 500 -15.61 29.69 9.86
C TRP A 500 -16.55 29.17 8.76
N THR A 501 -17.86 29.50 8.85
CA THR A 501 -18.85 29.23 7.80
C THR A 501 -19.17 30.53 7.04
N LEU A 502 -19.38 30.43 5.72
CA LEU A 502 -19.77 31.57 4.90
C LEU A 502 -21.07 32.23 5.41
N ILE A 503 -22.01 31.40 5.88
CA ILE A 503 -23.31 31.83 6.41
C ILE A 503 -23.12 32.58 7.74
N GLY A 504 -22.34 32.03 8.67
CA GLY A 504 -22.08 32.66 9.97
C GLY A 504 -21.29 33.97 9.85
N TRP A 505 -20.29 34.01 8.96
CA TRP A 505 -19.54 35.23 8.67
C TRP A 505 -20.43 36.30 8.02
N GLY A 506 -21.26 35.93 7.04
CA GLY A 506 -22.21 36.83 6.40
C GLY A 506 -23.26 37.38 7.38
N ALA A 507 -23.79 36.53 8.27
CA ALA A 507 -24.73 36.94 9.31
C ALA A 507 -24.09 37.92 10.31
N ALA A 508 -22.83 37.68 10.70
CA ALA A 508 -22.09 38.59 11.57
C ALA A 508 -21.87 39.96 10.89
N LEU A 509 -21.55 39.97 9.59
CA LEU A 509 -21.36 41.21 8.84
C LEU A 509 -22.66 42.01 8.69
N VAL A 510 -23.78 41.34 8.38
CA VAL A 510 -25.10 42.00 8.27
C VAL A 510 -25.49 42.65 9.60
N LEU A 511 -25.28 41.95 10.72
CA LEU A 511 -25.53 42.51 12.05
C LEU A 511 -24.58 43.66 12.40
N ALA A 512 -23.32 43.61 11.97
CA ALA A 512 -22.35 44.71 12.14
C ALA A 512 -22.74 45.97 11.35
N LEU A 513 -23.43 45.80 10.21
CA LEU A 513 -23.88 46.88 9.33
C LEU A 513 -25.27 47.44 9.70
N ALA A 514 -25.98 46.82 10.64
CA ALA A 514 -27.32 47.23 11.05
C ALA A 514 -27.36 48.71 11.51
N PRO A 515 -28.44 49.46 11.23
CA PRO A 515 -28.54 50.87 11.59
C PRO A 515 -28.41 51.09 13.09
N VAL A 516 -27.55 52.03 13.50
CA VAL A 516 -27.44 52.46 14.89
C VAL A 516 -28.60 53.42 15.18
N GLY A 517 -29.62 52.97 15.91
CA GLY A 517 -30.76 53.80 16.29
C GLY A 517 -30.32 54.99 17.14
N LYS A 518 -30.68 56.21 16.73
CA LYS A 518 -30.52 57.42 17.55
C LYS A 518 -31.30 57.24 18.86
N ARG A 519 -30.65 57.41 20.02
CA ARG A 519 -31.36 57.56 21.29
C ARG A 519 -32.21 58.82 21.20
N GLN A 520 -33.51 58.70 21.43
CA GLN A 520 -34.35 59.85 21.76
C GLN A 520 -33.98 60.30 23.17
N GLY A 521 -33.46 61.51 23.31
CA GLY A 521 -33.08 62.12 24.58
C GLY A 521 -31.81 62.97 24.54
N GLU A 522 -31.72 63.90 23.58
CA GLU A 522 -31.06 65.23 23.67
C GLU A 522 -31.61 66.14 22.57
#